data_AF-A0A6L5YN34-F1
#
_entry.id   AF-A0A6L5YN34-F1
#
_cell.length_a   1.000
_cell.length_b   1.000
_cell.length_c   1.000
_cell.angle_alpha   90.00
_cell.angle_beta   90.00
_cell.angle_gamma   90.00
#
_symmetry.space_group_name_H-M   'P 1'
#
loop_
_entity.id
_entity.type
_entity.pdbx_description
1 polymer ?
#
loop_
_entity_poly.entity_id
_entity_poly.type
_entity_poly.pdbx_seq_one_letter_code
_entity_poly.pdbx_strand_id
1 'polypeptide(L)'
;MRKKIYRILGIMLLIAVLAAGQITNIQKEKSKRAVEAEIAQLKQQENAEGIVEETPDPYFIEEQKGYKYRSPQMIAYYSEITQTMRHAMVFLPADYDDKKSYPVLYLLHGYGGSHRTWRNKKANVILQNLSYFEDVPEMIVVCPNSNVNKEESVDDTDFWSCIEPFDHTTEEVVQYLMPYINSHYSVKQGRENTAVAGNSMGGRNALAMAYTYPELFGYVGAFSSATAVEEANDTSMISAPLHDLNLPVNKEKPFDVLMLAVGKSDDVCGEVTYELNDYMNQQNIEHIFYDTEGGHQTVVWQNALYNFARKIFK
;
A
#
# COMPACT_ATOMS: atom_id res chain seq x y z
N MET A 1 13.94 -41.52 45.15
CA MET A 1 13.36 -42.01 43.88
C MET A 1 12.49 -40.99 43.15
N ARG A 2 11.45 -40.40 43.78
CA ARG A 2 10.50 -39.48 43.12
C ARG A 2 11.14 -38.28 42.38
N LYS A 3 12.12 -37.58 42.97
CA LYS A 3 12.82 -36.44 42.32
C LYS A 3 13.57 -36.78 41.02
N LYS A 4 14.10 -38.01 40.88
CA LYS A 4 14.77 -38.47 39.63
C LYS A 4 13.76 -38.73 38.51
N ILE A 5 12.58 -39.26 38.87
CA ILE A 5 11.50 -39.56 37.92
C ILE A 5 10.92 -38.26 37.33
N TYR A 6 10.66 -37.24 38.16
CA TYR A 6 10.17 -35.94 37.67
C TYR A 6 11.19 -35.21 36.77
N ARG A 7 12.50 -35.35 37.03
CA ARG A 7 13.55 -34.82 36.15
C ARG A 7 13.59 -35.50 34.79
N ILE A 8 13.42 -36.82 34.75
CA ILE A 8 13.41 -37.59 33.49
C ILE A 8 12.14 -37.27 32.68
N LEU A 9 10.97 -37.19 33.33
CA LEU A 9 9.74 -36.76 32.65
C LEU A 9 9.84 -35.34 32.09
N GLY A 10 10.42 -34.39 32.84
CA GLY A 10 10.62 -33.02 32.37
C GLY A 10 11.54 -32.91 31.14
N ILE A 11 12.60 -33.73 31.10
CA ILE A 11 13.51 -33.78 29.95
C ILE A 11 12.82 -34.42 28.73
N MET A 12 12.07 -35.51 28.91
CA MET A 12 11.32 -36.12 27.79
C MET A 12 10.26 -35.18 27.23
N LEU A 13 9.56 -34.42 28.08
CA LEU A 13 8.57 -33.43 27.65
C LEU A 13 9.24 -32.31 26.85
N LEU A 14 10.40 -31.81 27.30
CA LEU A 14 11.16 -30.78 26.60
C LEU A 14 11.65 -31.27 25.22
N ILE A 15 12.15 -32.51 25.15
CA ILE A 15 12.58 -33.13 23.88
C ILE A 15 11.39 -33.31 22.93
N ALA A 16 10.23 -33.75 23.44
CA ALA A 16 9.02 -33.90 22.64
C ALA A 16 8.53 -32.54 22.10
N VAL A 17 8.59 -31.47 22.89
CA VAL A 17 8.24 -30.11 22.46
C VAL A 17 9.22 -29.58 21.41
N LEU A 18 10.52 -29.79 21.60
CA LEU A 18 11.55 -29.41 20.62
C LEU A 18 11.40 -30.19 19.30
N ALA A 19 11.17 -31.49 19.38
CA ALA A 19 10.95 -32.35 18.21
C ALA A 19 9.65 -31.99 17.47
N ALA A 20 8.56 -31.72 18.20
CA ALA A 20 7.32 -31.23 17.60
C ALA A 20 7.52 -29.89 16.89
N GLY A 21 8.26 -28.96 17.51
CA GLY A 21 8.63 -27.66 16.91
C GLY A 21 9.51 -27.79 15.65
N GLN A 22 10.43 -28.75 15.62
CA GLN A 22 11.21 -29.04 14.41
C GLN A 22 10.35 -29.65 13.30
N ILE A 23 9.44 -30.56 13.63
CA ILE A 23 8.54 -31.19 12.65
C ILE A 23 7.60 -30.16 12.02
N THR A 24 7.05 -29.22 12.81
CA THR A 24 6.22 -28.12 12.28
C THR A 24 7.01 -27.16 11.39
N ASN A 25 8.26 -26.84 11.74
CA ASN A 25 9.11 -26.00 10.87
C ASN A 25 9.42 -26.69 9.53
N ILE A 26 9.76 -27.99 9.55
CA ILE A 26 10.03 -28.75 8.32
C ILE A 26 8.77 -28.81 7.42
N GLN A 27 7.58 -28.99 8.02
CA GLN A 27 6.32 -28.96 7.27
C GLN A 27 6.00 -27.57 6.69
N LYS A 28 6.27 -26.49 7.44
CA LYS A 28 6.12 -25.11 6.96
C LYS A 28 7.07 -24.83 5.80
N GLU A 29 8.34 -25.19 5.92
CA GLU A 29 9.34 -25.02 4.84
C GLU A 29 8.98 -25.84 3.60
N LYS A 30 8.54 -27.09 3.76
CA LYS A 30 8.11 -27.92 2.63
C LYS A 30 6.89 -27.34 1.92
N SER A 31 5.94 -26.80 2.69
CA SER A 31 4.74 -26.14 2.13
C SER A 31 5.12 -24.85 1.39
N LYS A 32 5.98 -24.01 2.00
CA LYS A 32 6.53 -22.81 1.36
C LYS A 32 7.21 -23.16 0.03
N ARG A 33 8.13 -24.13 0.02
CA ARG A 33 8.83 -24.54 -1.22
C ARG A 33 7.90 -25.05 -2.32
N ALA A 34 6.80 -25.72 -1.95
CA ALA A 34 5.83 -26.18 -2.94
C ALA A 34 5.10 -24.99 -3.60
N VAL A 35 4.68 -24.01 -2.79
CA VAL A 35 4.05 -22.77 -3.30
C VAL A 35 5.06 -21.93 -4.10
N GLU A 36 6.31 -21.79 -3.63
CA GLU A 36 7.37 -21.11 -4.38
C GLU A 36 7.64 -21.77 -5.74
N ALA A 37 7.58 -23.10 -5.82
CA ALA A 37 7.73 -23.81 -7.09
C ALA A 37 6.56 -23.57 -8.05
N GLU A 38 5.34 -23.45 -7.53
CA GLU A 38 4.14 -23.07 -8.30
C GLU A 38 4.24 -21.62 -8.79
N ILE A 39 4.58 -20.68 -7.90
CA ILE A 39 4.85 -19.27 -8.24
C ILE A 39 5.97 -19.17 -9.28
N ALA A 40 7.03 -19.97 -9.15
CA ALA A 40 8.13 -19.99 -10.11
C ALA A 40 7.70 -20.45 -11.51
N GLN A 41 6.69 -21.32 -11.63
CA GLN A 41 6.09 -21.72 -12.90
C GLN A 41 5.16 -20.64 -13.46
N LEU A 42 4.55 -19.86 -12.57
CA LEU A 42 3.76 -18.69 -12.91
C LEU A 42 4.61 -17.45 -13.19
N LYS A 43 5.94 -17.49 -13.04
CA LYS A 43 6.83 -16.32 -13.14
C LYS A 43 6.52 -15.53 -14.40
N GLN A 44 5.96 -14.37 -14.15
CA GLN A 44 5.51 -13.43 -15.15
C GLN A 44 6.75 -12.74 -15.72
N GLN A 45 6.71 -12.44 -17.02
CA GLN A 45 7.83 -11.74 -17.65
C GLN A 45 7.96 -10.35 -17.05
N GLU A 46 9.16 -10.05 -16.58
CA GLU A 46 9.53 -8.70 -16.15
C GLU A 46 10.13 -7.95 -17.33
N ASN A 47 9.72 -6.69 -17.50
CA ASN A 47 10.36 -5.79 -18.44
C ASN A 47 11.73 -5.31 -17.91
N ALA A 48 12.43 -4.46 -18.67
CA ALA A 48 13.76 -3.97 -18.31
C ALA A 48 13.79 -3.19 -16.97
N GLU A 49 12.65 -2.65 -16.55
CA GLU A 49 12.48 -1.93 -15.28
C GLU A 49 12.08 -2.86 -14.14
N GLY A 50 11.95 -4.18 -14.38
CA GLY A 50 11.52 -5.18 -13.41
C GLY A 50 10.03 -5.09 -13.06
N ILE A 51 9.22 -4.56 -13.99
CA ILE A 51 7.76 -4.49 -13.89
C ILE A 51 7.16 -5.71 -14.57
N VAL A 52 6.16 -6.27 -13.92
CA VAL A 52 5.46 -7.45 -14.39
C VAL A 52 4.23 -7.04 -15.21
N GLU A 53 4.25 -7.36 -16.51
CA GLU A 53 3.31 -6.82 -17.50
C GLU A 53 1.94 -7.53 -17.51
N GLU A 54 1.92 -8.86 -17.34
CA GLU A 54 0.71 -9.67 -17.35
C GLU A 54 0.66 -10.64 -16.19
N THR A 55 -0.54 -10.81 -15.61
CA THR A 55 -0.80 -11.77 -14.54
C THR A 55 -1.97 -12.70 -14.90
N PRO A 56 -1.75 -13.78 -15.67
CA PRO A 56 -2.82 -14.68 -16.08
C PRO A 56 -3.44 -15.52 -14.94
N ASP A 57 -2.80 -15.56 -13.77
CA ASP A 57 -3.33 -16.18 -12.54
C ASP A 57 -2.62 -15.55 -11.33
N PRO A 58 -3.19 -14.49 -10.71
CA PRO A 58 -2.53 -13.75 -9.64
C PRO A 58 -2.48 -14.58 -8.36
N TYR A 59 -1.48 -15.44 -8.21
CA TYR A 59 -1.25 -16.17 -6.96
C TYR A 59 -1.26 -15.22 -5.74
N PHE A 60 -0.81 -13.98 -5.92
CA PHE A 60 -0.66 -13.00 -4.87
C PHE A 60 -1.99 -12.49 -4.29
N ILE A 61 -3.14 -12.64 -4.96
CA ILE A 61 -4.43 -12.18 -4.40
C ILE A 61 -5.12 -13.21 -3.49
N GLU A 62 -4.65 -14.47 -3.51
CA GLU A 62 -5.24 -15.57 -2.75
C GLU A 62 -4.35 -16.02 -1.57
N GLU A 63 -5.00 -16.52 -0.52
CA GLU A 63 -4.29 -17.11 0.62
C GLU A 63 -3.69 -18.46 0.24
N GLN A 64 -2.40 -18.61 0.52
CA GLN A 64 -1.58 -19.76 0.18
C GLN A 64 -1.55 -20.78 1.32
N LYS A 65 -1.56 -22.06 0.96
CA LYS A 65 -1.60 -23.16 1.93
C LYS A 65 -0.34 -23.19 2.80
N GLY A 66 -0.53 -23.40 4.10
CA GLY A 66 0.59 -23.55 5.05
C GLY A 66 1.21 -22.23 5.52
N TYR A 67 0.68 -21.09 5.07
CA TYR A 67 1.05 -19.78 5.56
C TYR A 67 -0.09 -19.19 6.42
N LYS A 68 0.28 -18.59 7.56
CA LYS A 68 -0.69 -18.04 8.51
C LYS A 68 -0.80 -16.54 8.28
N TYR A 69 -1.87 -16.14 7.63
CA TYR A 69 -2.16 -14.72 7.39
C TYR A 69 -2.63 -14.04 8.67
N ARG A 70 -2.15 -12.82 8.88
CA ARG A 70 -2.65 -11.91 9.90
C ARG A 70 -3.80 -11.10 9.33
N SER A 71 -4.91 -11.10 10.05
CA SER A 71 -6.08 -10.32 9.68
C SER A 71 -5.83 -8.82 9.90
N PRO A 72 -6.35 -7.95 9.02
CA PRO A 72 -6.38 -6.52 9.22
C PRO A 72 -7.05 -6.10 10.53
N GLN A 73 -6.58 -4.99 11.10
CA GLN A 73 -7.11 -4.39 12.32
C GLN A 73 -7.68 -3.01 12.02
N MET A 74 -8.86 -2.73 12.55
CA MET A 74 -9.39 -1.37 12.50
C MET A 74 -8.96 -0.63 13.75
N ILE A 75 -8.45 0.59 13.58
CA ILE A 75 -8.11 1.51 14.67
C ILE A 75 -9.04 2.73 14.63
N ALA A 76 -9.07 3.45 15.74
CA ALA A 76 -9.74 4.74 15.84
C ALA A 76 -8.77 5.76 16.46
N TYR A 77 -8.76 6.98 15.92
CA TYR A 77 -7.94 8.10 16.36
C TYR A 77 -8.75 9.39 16.30
N TYR A 78 -8.39 10.38 17.13
CA TYR A 78 -9.11 11.66 17.16
C TYR A 78 -8.57 12.59 16.08
N SER A 79 -9.46 13.19 15.29
CA SER A 79 -9.12 14.23 14.30
C SER A 79 -9.67 15.57 14.77
N GLU A 80 -8.83 16.60 14.81
CA GLU A 80 -9.28 17.97 15.09
C GLU A 80 -9.96 18.62 13.87
N ILE A 81 -9.69 18.13 12.65
CA ILE A 81 -10.34 18.61 11.42
C ILE A 81 -11.83 18.32 11.49
N THR A 82 -12.21 17.09 11.83
CA THR A 82 -13.62 16.68 11.89
C THR A 82 -14.23 16.85 13.29
N GLN A 83 -13.39 17.02 14.31
CA GLN A 83 -13.76 17.00 15.74
C GLN A 83 -14.46 15.69 16.14
N THR A 84 -14.04 14.58 15.54
CA THR A 84 -14.60 13.23 15.79
C THR A 84 -13.49 12.18 15.89
N MET A 85 -13.85 11.00 16.39
CA MET A 85 -13.03 9.81 16.20
C MET A 85 -13.18 9.33 14.76
N ARG A 86 -12.07 9.14 14.07
CA ARG A 86 -11.99 8.62 12.69
C ARG A 86 -11.29 7.28 12.65
N HIS A 87 -11.50 6.53 11.59
CA HIS A 87 -11.06 5.14 11.46
C HIS A 87 -10.04 4.94 10.35
N ALA A 88 -9.07 4.08 10.63
CA ALA A 88 -8.15 3.56 9.64
C ALA A 88 -8.06 2.03 9.77
N MET A 89 -7.69 1.36 8.68
CA MET A 89 -7.38 -0.06 8.69
C MET A 89 -5.87 -0.23 8.65
N VAL A 90 -5.33 -1.08 9.53
CA VAL A 90 -3.91 -1.38 9.65
C VAL A 90 -3.67 -2.83 9.25
N PHE A 91 -2.75 -3.05 8.31
CA PHE A 91 -2.20 -4.36 7.99
C PHE A 91 -0.82 -4.45 8.61
N LEU A 92 -0.66 -5.40 9.52
CA LEU A 92 0.64 -5.71 10.12
C LEU A 92 1.25 -6.91 9.38
N PRO A 93 2.58 -7.00 9.27
CA PRO A 93 3.27 -8.21 8.86
C PRO A 93 2.76 -9.42 9.65
N ALA A 94 2.73 -10.60 9.02
CA ALA A 94 2.20 -11.83 9.63
C ALA A 94 2.84 -12.08 11.00
N ASP A 95 4.16 -11.96 11.06
CA ASP A 95 4.99 -12.18 12.24
C ASP A 95 5.44 -10.86 12.90
N TYR A 96 4.61 -9.79 12.81
CA TYR A 96 4.89 -8.49 13.45
C TYR A 96 5.29 -8.66 14.93
N ASP A 97 6.47 -8.15 15.22
CA ASP A 97 7.17 -8.10 16.51
C ASP A 97 7.51 -6.64 16.83
N ASP A 98 7.11 -6.17 18.01
CA ASP A 98 7.31 -4.80 18.49
C ASP A 98 8.79 -4.46 18.79
N LYS A 99 9.66 -5.46 18.80
CA LYS A 99 11.13 -5.29 18.94
C LYS A 99 11.84 -4.99 17.63
N LYS A 100 11.16 -5.14 16.50
CA LYS A 100 11.62 -4.71 15.17
C LYS A 100 10.89 -3.44 14.78
N SER A 101 11.46 -2.63 13.89
CA SER A 101 10.79 -1.45 13.34
C SER A 101 10.54 -1.64 11.85
N TYR A 102 9.39 -1.18 11.37
CA TYR A 102 8.92 -1.41 10.01
C TYR A 102 8.72 -0.07 9.27
N PRO A 103 9.00 0.00 7.96
CA PRO A 103 8.53 1.11 7.14
C PRO A 103 7.01 1.10 7.03
N VAL A 104 6.43 2.23 6.63
CA VAL A 104 4.97 2.43 6.55
C VAL A 104 4.53 2.81 5.15
N LEU A 105 3.53 2.10 4.63
CA LEU A 105 2.80 2.46 3.41
C LEU A 105 1.41 3.01 3.78
N TYR A 106 1.14 4.27 3.46
CA TYR A 106 -0.20 4.85 3.51
C TYR A 106 -0.93 4.57 2.19
N LEU A 107 -2.05 3.85 2.25
CA LEU A 107 -2.72 3.31 1.06
C LEU A 107 -4.15 3.85 0.94
N LEU A 108 -4.32 4.86 0.09
CA LEU A 108 -5.52 5.71 -0.03
C LEU A 108 -6.53 5.13 -1.00
N HIS A 109 -7.82 5.19 -0.65
CA HIS A 109 -8.90 4.72 -1.52
C HIS A 109 -9.39 5.82 -2.46
N GLY A 110 -10.04 5.43 -3.57
CA GLY A 110 -10.77 6.34 -4.44
C GLY A 110 -12.18 6.70 -3.96
N TYR A 111 -12.91 7.46 -4.78
CA TYR A 111 -14.31 7.81 -4.56
C TYR A 111 -15.21 6.58 -4.26
N GLY A 112 -16.21 6.75 -3.39
CA GLY A 112 -17.10 5.67 -2.94
C GLY A 112 -16.44 4.62 -2.04
N GLY A 113 -15.20 4.87 -1.60
CA GLY A 113 -14.43 3.98 -0.74
C GLY A 113 -14.47 4.34 0.75
N SER A 114 -13.77 3.55 1.55
CA SER A 114 -13.46 3.80 2.96
C SER A 114 -12.12 3.18 3.34
N HIS A 115 -11.73 3.28 4.61
CA HIS A 115 -10.58 2.55 5.19
C HIS A 115 -10.61 1.03 4.95
N ARG A 116 -11.75 0.43 4.56
CA ARG A 116 -11.89 -1.01 4.25
C ARG A 116 -11.60 -1.37 2.79
N THR A 117 -11.53 -0.38 1.90
CA THR A 117 -11.45 -0.60 0.45
C THR A 117 -10.29 -1.52 0.07
N TRP A 118 -9.08 -1.23 0.53
CA TRP A 118 -7.90 -2.01 0.16
C TRP A 118 -7.88 -3.43 0.73
N ARG A 119 -8.49 -3.66 1.91
CA ARG A 119 -8.76 -5.02 2.40
C ARG A 119 -9.70 -5.77 1.46
N ASN A 120 -10.76 -5.10 0.99
CA ASN A 120 -11.72 -5.72 0.08
C ASN A 120 -11.06 -6.01 -1.29
N LYS A 121 -10.03 -5.25 -1.67
CA LYS A 121 -9.13 -5.51 -2.81
C LYS A 121 -8.00 -6.51 -2.49
N LYS A 122 -8.04 -7.18 -1.33
CA LYS A 122 -7.06 -8.19 -0.90
C LYS A 122 -5.64 -7.68 -0.65
N ALA A 123 -5.42 -6.36 -0.50
CA ALA A 123 -4.08 -5.80 -0.28
C ALA A 123 -3.32 -6.46 0.89
N ASN A 124 -4.01 -6.80 1.97
CA ASN A 124 -3.40 -7.51 3.10
C ASN A 124 -2.89 -8.91 2.73
N VAL A 125 -3.51 -9.60 1.77
CA VAL A 125 -3.08 -10.90 1.27
C VAL A 125 -1.90 -10.71 0.30
N ILE A 126 -2.03 -9.76 -0.64
CA ILE A 126 -1.00 -9.40 -1.63
C ILE A 126 0.34 -9.12 -0.94
N LEU A 127 0.33 -8.22 0.05
CA LEU A 127 1.55 -7.78 0.70
C LEU A 127 2.18 -8.87 1.59
N GLN A 128 1.35 -9.71 2.24
CA GLN A 128 1.85 -10.85 3.01
C GLN A 128 2.43 -11.94 2.09
N ASN A 129 1.83 -12.18 0.93
CA ASN A 129 2.37 -13.07 -0.10
C ASN A 129 3.72 -12.58 -0.62
N LEU A 130 3.78 -11.31 -1.02
CA LEU A 130 5.01 -10.69 -1.50
C LEU A 130 6.14 -10.75 -0.47
N SER A 131 5.84 -10.47 0.79
CA SER A 131 6.86 -10.53 1.84
C SER A 131 7.32 -11.95 2.11
N TYR A 132 6.40 -12.93 2.09
CA TYR A 132 6.72 -14.31 2.43
C TYR A 132 7.38 -15.10 1.28
N PHE A 133 7.02 -14.81 0.03
CA PHE A 133 7.42 -15.58 -1.15
C PHE A 133 8.34 -14.83 -2.13
N GLU A 134 8.38 -13.50 -2.10
CA GLU A 134 9.20 -12.68 -3.01
C GLU A 134 10.22 -11.78 -2.30
N ASP A 135 10.42 -11.99 -0.99
CA ASP A 135 11.36 -11.22 -0.15
C ASP A 135 11.13 -9.70 -0.21
N VAL A 136 9.90 -9.27 -0.50
CA VAL A 136 9.51 -7.86 -0.37
C VAL A 136 9.59 -7.45 1.11
N PRO A 137 10.18 -6.29 1.44
CA PRO A 137 10.33 -5.86 2.83
C PRO A 137 9.02 -5.90 3.62
N GLU A 138 9.05 -6.47 4.83
CA GLU A 138 7.93 -6.39 5.77
C GLU A 138 7.61 -4.91 6.07
N MET A 139 6.34 -4.52 5.94
CA MET A 139 5.90 -3.14 6.14
C MET A 139 4.57 -3.10 6.90
N ILE A 140 4.33 -2.00 7.62
CA ILE A 140 3.00 -1.68 8.14
C ILE A 140 2.25 -0.95 7.02
N VAL A 141 0.99 -1.34 6.77
CA VAL A 141 0.15 -0.62 5.82
C VAL A 141 -1.02 0.02 6.54
N VAL A 142 -1.25 1.29 6.27
CA VAL A 142 -2.28 2.10 6.91
C VAL A 142 -3.20 2.61 5.82
N CYS A 143 -4.46 2.18 5.86
CA CYS A 143 -5.51 2.61 4.94
C CYS A 143 -6.42 3.60 5.68
N PRO A 144 -6.19 4.92 5.58
CA PRO A 144 -7.08 5.91 6.17
C PRO A 144 -8.45 5.88 5.47
N ASN A 145 -9.44 6.47 6.13
CA ASN A 145 -10.64 6.92 5.43
C ASN A 145 -10.37 8.31 4.84
N SER A 146 -10.44 8.45 3.52
CA SER A 146 -10.24 9.72 2.81
C SER A 146 -11.51 10.57 2.73
N ASN A 147 -12.65 10.05 3.18
CA ASN A 147 -13.84 10.88 3.42
C ASN A 147 -13.62 11.67 4.73
N VAL A 148 -12.85 12.76 4.68
CA VAL A 148 -12.53 13.62 5.84
C VAL A 148 -13.72 14.50 6.22
N ASN A 149 -14.76 13.85 6.71
CA ASN A 149 -15.96 14.44 7.28
C ASN A 149 -16.37 13.67 8.54
N LYS A 150 -17.43 14.11 9.21
CA LYS A 150 -17.85 13.52 10.49
C LYS A 150 -18.39 12.09 10.33
N GLU A 151 -19.01 11.82 9.19
CA GLU A 151 -19.72 10.59 8.87
C GLU A 151 -18.81 9.51 8.28
N GLU A 152 -17.59 9.87 7.86
CA GLU A 152 -16.64 8.99 7.20
C GLU A 152 -17.19 8.31 5.92
N SER A 153 -18.19 8.95 5.30
CA SER A 153 -18.92 8.48 4.12
C SER A 153 -19.30 9.65 3.21
N VAL A 154 -19.53 9.33 1.93
CA VAL A 154 -20.02 10.23 0.87
C VAL A 154 -21.18 9.57 0.09
N ASP A 155 -21.82 8.55 0.67
CA ASP A 155 -22.82 7.70 -0.02
C ASP A 155 -24.05 8.48 -0.49
N ASP A 156 -24.41 9.58 0.18
CA ASP A 156 -25.55 10.45 -0.14
C ASP A 156 -25.15 11.77 -0.81
N THR A 157 -23.90 11.89 -1.26
CA THR A 157 -23.38 13.13 -1.87
C THR A 157 -22.91 12.89 -3.30
N ASP A 158 -23.12 13.88 -4.16
CA ASP A 158 -22.55 13.86 -5.51
C ASP A 158 -21.01 13.94 -5.47
N PHE A 159 -20.37 13.59 -6.59
CA PHE A 159 -18.91 13.56 -6.70
C PHE A 159 -18.24 14.90 -6.36
N TRP A 160 -18.88 16.04 -6.62
CA TRP A 160 -18.26 17.34 -6.36
C TRP A 160 -18.17 17.65 -4.89
N SER A 161 -19.21 17.27 -4.16
CA SER A 161 -19.28 17.40 -2.72
C SER A 161 -18.26 16.52 -1.98
N CYS A 162 -17.68 15.49 -2.63
CA CYS A 162 -16.63 14.68 -2.03
C CYS A 162 -15.22 15.24 -2.22
N ILE A 163 -15.00 16.21 -3.12
CA ILE A 163 -13.64 16.73 -3.39
C ILE A 163 -13.05 17.38 -2.15
N GLU A 164 -13.78 18.27 -1.48
CA GLU A 164 -13.29 18.99 -0.29
C GLU A 164 -12.94 18.05 0.88
N PRO A 165 -13.77 17.06 1.26
CA PRO A 165 -13.36 16.02 2.20
C PRO A 165 -12.10 15.26 1.77
N PHE A 166 -11.94 14.94 0.49
CA PHE A 166 -10.73 14.26 0.02
C PHE A 166 -9.49 15.16 0.07
N ASP A 167 -9.62 16.47 -0.19
CA ASP A 167 -8.52 17.44 -0.13
C ASP A 167 -7.90 17.53 1.28
N HIS A 168 -8.71 17.38 2.33
CA HIS A 168 -8.23 17.31 3.71
C HIS A 168 -7.47 16.01 4.05
N THR A 169 -7.43 15.01 3.18
CA THR A 169 -6.71 13.74 3.43
C THR A 169 -5.24 13.97 3.75
N THR A 170 -4.60 14.93 3.07
CA THR A 170 -3.19 15.27 3.26
C THR A 170 -2.91 15.72 4.69
N GLU A 171 -3.67 16.71 5.18
CA GLU A 171 -3.52 17.23 6.54
C GLU A 171 -3.94 16.21 7.59
N GLU A 172 -5.04 15.49 7.34
CA GLU A 172 -5.51 14.43 8.21
C GLU A 172 -4.43 13.37 8.48
N VAL A 173 -3.81 12.87 7.40
CA VAL A 173 -2.83 11.80 7.50
C VAL A 173 -1.57 12.30 8.19
N VAL A 174 -1.04 13.44 7.76
CA VAL A 174 0.24 13.96 8.26
C VAL A 174 0.15 14.47 9.70
N GLN A 175 -0.90 15.20 10.04
CA GLN A 175 -1.00 15.87 11.34
C GLN A 175 -1.59 14.98 12.45
N TYR A 176 -2.43 13.99 12.12
CA TYR A 176 -3.16 13.21 13.12
C TYR A 176 -2.89 11.71 13.03
N LEU A 177 -3.08 11.10 11.86
CA LEU A 177 -2.94 9.65 11.74
C LEU A 177 -1.48 9.19 11.85
N MET A 178 -0.54 9.85 11.19
CA MET A 178 0.87 9.49 11.22
C MET A 178 1.46 9.56 12.65
N PRO A 179 1.20 10.62 13.45
CA PRO A 179 1.57 10.62 14.87
C PRO A 179 0.92 9.52 15.70
N TYR A 180 -0.35 9.18 15.42
CA TYR A 180 -1.01 8.05 16.07
C TYR A 180 -0.28 6.74 15.76
N ILE A 181 0.02 6.49 14.48
CA ILE A 181 0.74 5.28 14.04
C ILE A 181 2.14 5.20 14.67
N ASN A 182 2.88 6.31 14.67
CA ASN A 182 4.22 6.40 15.25
C ASN A 182 4.27 6.14 16.76
N SER A 183 3.18 6.43 17.49
CA SER A 183 3.10 6.23 18.94
C SER A 183 2.56 4.85 19.35
N HIS A 184 1.85 4.15 18.47
CA HIS A 184 1.20 2.87 18.78
C HIS A 184 1.86 1.66 18.12
N TYR A 185 2.71 1.87 17.12
CA TYR A 185 3.40 0.81 16.38
C TYR A 185 4.90 1.08 16.29
N SER A 186 5.69 0.03 16.09
CA SER A 186 7.14 0.14 15.93
C SER A 186 7.48 0.52 14.50
N VAL A 187 7.66 1.81 14.27
CA VAL A 187 7.81 2.42 12.95
C VAL A 187 9.24 2.93 12.73
N LYS A 188 9.80 2.65 11.55
CA LYS A 188 10.99 3.36 11.06
C LYS A 188 10.57 4.74 10.57
N GLN A 189 11.20 5.79 11.10
CA GLN A 189 10.92 7.18 10.73
C GLN A 189 11.71 7.57 9.46
N GLY A 190 11.34 8.69 8.83
CA GLY A 190 12.04 9.24 7.67
C GLY A 190 11.40 8.86 6.34
N ARG A 191 11.67 9.67 5.31
CA ARG A 191 11.08 9.49 3.97
C ARG A 191 11.50 8.18 3.32
N GLU A 192 12.72 7.73 3.57
CA GLU A 192 13.27 6.47 3.10
C GLU A 192 12.53 5.23 3.67
N ASN A 193 11.68 5.45 4.68
CA ASN A 193 10.86 4.43 5.33
C ASN A 193 9.35 4.70 5.21
N THR A 194 8.94 5.69 4.42
CA THR A 194 7.54 6.10 4.32
C THR A 194 7.11 6.21 2.86
N ALA A 195 6.05 5.47 2.52
CA ALA A 195 5.45 5.45 1.20
C ALA A 195 4.00 5.92 1.28
N VAL A 196 3.51 6.51 0.19
CA VAL A 196 2.08 6.80 -0.02
C VAL A 196 1.66 6.30 -1.39
N ALA A 197 0.52 5.63 -1.46
CA ALA A 197 -0.07 5.25 -2.75
C ALA A 197 -1.60 5.28 -2.68
N GLY A 198 -2.26 5.29 -3.84
CA GLY A 198 -3.72 5.20 -3.85
C GLY A 198 -4.31 5.03 -5.24
N ASN A 199 -5.59 4.68 -5.28
CA ASN A 199 -6.33 4.50 -6.53
C ASN A 199 -7.28 5.69 -6.82
N SER A 200 -7.44 6.12 -8.08
CA SER A 200 -8.39 7.17 -8.47
C SER A 200 -8.14 8.47 -7.72
N MET A 201 -9.14 9.01 -7.00
CA MET A 201 -8.95 10.14 -6.09
C MET A 201 -7.85 9.91 -5.05
N GLY A 202 -7.69 8.67 -4.56
CA GLY A 202 -6.58 8.33 -3.67
C GLY A 202 -5.21 8.45 -4.35
N GLY A 203 -5.14 8.25 -5.67
CA GLY A 203 -3.92 8.49 -6.46
C GLY A 203 -3.59 9.98 -6.54
N ARG A 204 -4.61 10.81 -6.80
CA ARG A 204 -4.50 12.28 -6.75
C ARG A 204 -4.01 12.74 -5.38
N ASN A 205 -4.62 12.25 -4.29
CA ASN A 205 -4.21 12.64 -2.94
C ASN A 205 -2.84 12.06 -2.54
N ALA A 206 -2.43 10.90 -3.05
CA ALA A 206 -1.08 10.38 -2.84
C ALA A 206 -0.03 11.32 -3.45
N LEU A 207 -0.26 11.76 -4.70
CA LEU A 207 0.59 12.75 -5.35
C LEU A 207 0.58 14.08 -4.58
N ALA A 208 -0.61 14.61 -4.27
CA ALA A 208 -0.74 15.87 -3.52
C ALA A 208 0.02 15.82 -2.19
N MET A 209 -0.20 14.78 -1.40
CA MET A 209 0.44 14.59 -0.10
C MET A 209 1.97 14.50 -0.24
N ALA A 210 2.47 13.75 -1.21
CA ALA A 210 3.91 13.57 -1.41
C ALA A 210 4.61 14.84 -1.92
N TYR A 211 3.98 15.61 -2.81
CA TYR A 211 4.56 16.86 -3.31
C TYR A 211 4.40 18.03 -2.33
N THR A 212 3.38 18.02 -1.45
CA THR A 212 3.26 18.99 -0.34
C THR A 212 4.28 18.73 0.76
N TYR A 213 4.57 17.46 1.07
CA TYR A 213 5.50 17.04 2.12
C TYR A 213 6.59 16.09 1.59
N PRO A 214 7.43 16.52 0.63
CA PRO A 214 8.42 15.64 0.01
C PRO A 214 9.47 15.11 1.01
N GLU A 215 9.69 15.80 2.12
CA GLU A 215 10.55 15.38 3.21
C GLU A 215 9.99 14.21 4.04
N LEU A 216 8.70 13.90 3.91
CA LEU A 216 8.04 12.79 4.61
C LEU A 216 7.91 11.54 3.75
N PHE A 217 7.89 11.64 2.43
CA PHE A 217 7.60 10.51 1.53
C PHE A 217 8.77 10.23 0.57
N GLY A 218 9.27 9.00 0.58
CA GLY A 218 10.30 8.53 -0.35
C GLY A 218 9.72 7.78 -1.54
N TYR A 219 8.52 7.21 -1.40
CA TYR A 219 7.92 6.35 -2.42
C TYR A 219 6.46 6.72 -2.66
N VAL A 220 6.09 6.89 -3.93
CA VAL A 220 4.78 7.41 -4.34
C VAL A 220 4.18 6.53 -5.43
N GLY A 221 2.94 6.07 -5.23
CA GLY A 221 2.19 5.28 -6.20
C GLY A 221 0.83 5.89 -6.54
N ALA A 222 0.59 6.24 -7.80
CA ALA A 222 -0.68 6.79 -8.26
C ALA A 222 -1.32 5.82 -9.26
N PHE A 223 -2.41 5.16 -8.86
CA PHE A 223 -3.06 4.10 -9.65
C PHE A 223 -4.37 4.61 -10.25
N SER A 224 -4.47 4.68 -11.59
CA SER A 224 -5.57 5.31 -12.33
C SER A 224 -5.90 6.68 -11.74
N SER A 225 -4.92 7.58 -11.64
CA SER A 225 -5.05 8.79 -10.83
C SER A 225 -6.11 9.75 -11.40
N ALA A 226 -6.95 10.31 -10.53
CA ALA A 226 -7.67 11.53 -10.87
C ALA A 226 -6.67 12.70 -11.07
N THR A 227 -7.10 13.76 -11.76
CA THR A 227 -6.14 14.81 -12.17
C THR A 227 -5.53 15.50 -10.97
N ALA A 228 -4.20 15.63 -11.01
CA ALA A 228 -3.42 16.32 -10.01
C ALA A 228 -2.76 17.61 -10.56
N VAL A 229 -2.79 17.84 -11.88
CA VAL A 229 -2.10 18.93 -12.60
C VAL A 229 -3.12 19.82 -13.31
N GLU A 230 -2.98 21.14 -13.20
CA GLU A 230 -3.88 22.09 -13.86
C GLU A 230 -3.35 22.33 -15.27
N GLU A 231 -4.19 22.19 -16.29
CA GLU A 231 -3.84 22.72 -17.61
C GLU A 231 -4.11 24.22 -17.65
N ALA A 232 -3.21 24.99 -18.28
CA ALA A 232 -3.31 26.44 -18.38
C ALA A 232 -4.57 26.97 -19.09
N ASN A 233 -5.38 26.10 -19.70
CA ASN A 233 -6.63 26.46 -20.37
C ASN A 233 -7.82 25.53 -20.07
N ASP A 234 -7.67 24.52 -19.21
CA ASP A 234 -8.78 23.64 -18.85
C ASP A 234 -8.86 23.43 -17.34
N THR A 235 -9.66 24.29 -16.71
CA THR A 235 -10.05 24.17 -15.29
C THR A 235 -11.22 23.20 -15.12
N SER A 236 -11.55 22.36 -16.12
CA SER A 236 -12.72 21.50 -16.03
C SER A 236 -12.39 20.30 -15.15
N MET A 237 -12.56 20.50 -13.86
CA MET A 237 -13.54 19.79 -13.04
C MET A 237 -13.04 19.68 -11.59
N ILE A 238 -11.87 19.07 -11.36
CA ILE A 238 -11.27 18.95 -10.03
C ILE A 238 -10.06 19.87 -9.95
N SER A 239 -9.97 20.72 -8.92
CA SER A 239 -8.79 21.56 -8.71
C SER A 239 -7.53 20.69 -8.62
N ALA A 240 -6.54 21.05 -9.41
CA ALA A 240 -5.28 20.35 -9.45
C ALA A 240 -4.37 20.86 -8.32
N PRO A 241 -3.95 20.01 -7.38
CA PRO A 241 -3.06 20.41 -6.30
C PRO A 241 -1.64 20.75 -6.75
N LEU A 242 -1.18 20.27 -7.93
CA LEU A 242 0.23 20.38 -8.34
C LEU A 242 0.59 21.63 -9.14
N HIS A 243 -0.36 22.50 -9.51
CA HIS A 243 -0.06 23.70 -10.32
C HIS A 243 0.87 24.69 -9.60
N ASP A 244 0.73 24.80 -8.28
CA ASP A 244 1.48 25.73 -7.44
C ASP A 244 2.60 25.06 -6.61
N LEU A 245 2.77 23.74 -6.75
CA LEU A 245 3.78 23.01 -5.99
C LEU A 245 5.14 23.18 -6.65
N ASN A 246 5.96 24.04 -6.03
CA ASN A 246 7.40 24.12 -6.26
C ASN A 246 7.98 22.70 -6.25
N LEU A 247 8.17 22.11 -7.45
CA LEU A 247 8.83 20.82 -7.61
C LEU A 247 10.10 20.82 -6.73
N PRO A 248 10.35 19.74 -5.96
CA PRO A 248 11.40 19.72 -4.94
C PRO A 248 12.78 20.06 -5.53
N VAL A 249 13.73 20.41 -4.66
CA VAL A 249 15.09 20.89 -5.01
C VAL A 249 15.80 19.99 -6.04
N ASN A 250 15.44 18.70 -6.10
CA ASN A 250 15.77 17.78 -7.19
C ASN A 250 14.54 17.44 -8.04
N LYS A 251 14.20 18.30 -9.00
CA LYS A 251 13.00 18.15 -9.85
C LYS A 251 13.03 16.87 -10.69
N GLU A 252 14.22 16.44 -11.11
CA GLU A 252 14.39 15.26 -11.97
C GLU A 252 14.16 13.95 -11.21
N LYS A 253 14.44 13.92 -9.91
CA LYS A 253 14.20 12.74 -9.06
C LYS A 253 13.61 13.16 -7.70
N PRO A 254 12.31 13.48 -7.66
CA PRO A 254 11.66 13.99 -6.46
C PRO A 254 11.52 12.94 -5.36
N PHE A 255 11.45 11.66 -5.74
CA PHE A 255 11.19 10.50 -4.88
C PHE A 255 12.14 9.35 -5.24
N ASP A 256 12.39 8.44 -4.30
CA ASP A 256 13.16 7.21 -4.54
C ASP A 256 12.43 6.29 -5.54
N VAL A 257 11.10 6.24 -5.43
CA VAL A 257 10.20 5.63 -6.43
C VAL A 257 8.99 6.54 -6.64
N LEU A 258 8.69 6.85 -7.89
CA LEU A 258 7.41 7.41 -8.32
C LEU A 258 6.83 6.46 -9.38
N MET A 259 5.63 5.94 -9.15
CA MET A 259 4.96 5.02 -10.06
C MET A 259 3.58 5.55 -10.44
N LEU A 260 3.34 5.66 -11.73
CA LEU A 260 2.03 5.85 -12.32
C LEU A 260 1.56 4.51 -12.88
N ALA A 261 0.34 4.09 -12.56
CA ALA A 261 -0.24 2.87 -13.10
C ALA A 261 -1.63 3.13 -13.68
N VAL A 262 -2.02 2.47 -14.77
CA VAL A 262 -3.34 2.67 -15.37
C VAL A 262 -3.83 1.44 -16.13
N GLY A 263 -5.15 1.32 -16.28
CA GLY A 263 -5.74 0.35 -17.20
C GLY A 263 -5.80 0.93 -18.61
N LYS A 264 -5.37 0.18 -19.63
CA LYS A 264 -5.38 0.64 -21.03
C LYS A 264 -6.76 1.02 -21.56
N SER A 265 -7.82 0.45 -20.99
CA SER A 265 -9.21 0.76 -21.33
C SER A 265 -9.93 1.51 -20.20
N ASP A 266 -9.20 2.25 -19.35
CA ASP A 266 -9.76 3.07 -18.27
C ASP A 266 -10.41 4.33 -18.86
N ASP A 267 -11.74 4.36 -18.89
CA ASP A 267 -12.55 5.44 -19.42
C ASP A 267 -12.92 6.52 -18.38
N VAL A 268 -12.35 6.44 -17.18
CA VAL A 268 -12.61 7.38 -16.07
C VAL A 268 -11.40 8.26 -15.80
N CYS A 269 -10.22 7.65 -15.67
CA CYS A 269 -8.97 8.34 -15.34
C CYS A 269 -7.82 7.96 -16.29
N GLY A 270 -8.10 7.23 -17.36
CA GLY A 270 -7.11 6.79 -18.33
C GLY A 270 -6.34 7.96 -18.94
N GLU A 271 -7.06 8.81 -19.67
CA GLU A 271 -6.52 10.01 -20.34
C GLU A 271 -5.68 10.86 -19.39
N VAL A 272 -6.24 11.20 -18.22
CA VAL A 272 -5.55 11.94 -17.15
C VAL A 272 -4.23 11.30 -16.72
N THR A 273 -4.18 9.97 -16.60
CA THR A 273 -2.94 9.29 -16.16
C THR A 273 -1.88 9.27 -17.28
N TYR A 274 -2.30 9.17 -18.54
CA TYR A 274 -1.40 9.30 -19.69
C TYR A 274 -0.88 10.74 -19.85
N GLU A 275 -1.73 11.75 -19.68
CA GLU A 275 -1.32 13.16 -19.68
C GLU A 275 -0.32 13.46 -18.56
N LEU A 276 -0.52 12.90 -17.37
CA LEU A 276 0.43 13.03 -16.27
C LEU A 276 1.79 12.41 -16.60
N ASN A 277 1.79 11.23 -17.22
CA ASN A 277 3.02 10.60 -17.72
C ASN A 277 3.70 11.48 -18.77
N ASP A 278 2.96 11.99 -19.74
CA ASP A 278 3.50 12.86 -20.80
C ASP A 278 4.09 14.15 -20.21
N TYR A 279 3.40 14.77 -19.26
CA TYR A 279 3.89 15.91 -18.51
C TYR A 279 5.20 15.58 -17.77
N MET A 280 5.24 14.47 -17.02
CA MET A 280 6.46 14.06 -16.30
C MET A 280 7.63 13.80 -17.26
N ASN A 281 7.38 13.17 -18.41
CA ASN A 281 8.38 12.98 -19.46
C ASN A 281 8.88 14.31 -20.02
N GLN A 282 7.97 15.25 -20.33
CA GLN A 282 8.34 16.59 -20.82
C GLN A 282 9.16 17.40 -19.81
N GLN A 283 8.89 17.22 -18.50
CA GLN A 283 9.62 17.87 -17.41
C GLN A 283 10.88 17.10 -16.96
N ASN A 284 11.21 15.96 -17.59
CA ASN A 284 12.30 15.05 -17.18
C ASN A 284 12.21 14.58 -15.72
N ILE A 285 11.00 14.30 -15.24
CA ILE A 285 10.76 13.74 -13.92
C ILE A 285 10.87 12.20 -14.02
N GLU A 286 11.82 11.62 -13.30
CA GLU A 286 12.00 10.16 -13.20
C GLU A 286 10.77 9.53 -12.56
N HIS A 287 10.14 8.61 -13.29
CA HIS A 287 8.99 7.84 -12.82
C HIS A 287 8.89 6.52 -13.59
N ILE A 288 8.22 5.55 -12.97
CA ILE A 288 7.80 4.29 -13.58
C ILE A 288 6.39 4.52 -14.14
N PHE A 289 6.19 4.19 -15.42
CA PHE A 289 4.86 4.15 -16.03
C PHE A 289 4.46 2.70 -16.30
N TYR A 290 3.33 2.27 -15.75
CA TYR A 290 2.81 0.91 -15.88
C TYR A 290 1.35 0.91 -16.36
N ASP A 291 1.14 0.68 -17.65
CA ASP A 291 -0.18 0.39 -18.20
C ASP A 291 -0.40 -1.13 -18.32
N THR A 292 -1.62 -1.57 -18.06
CA THR A 292 -1.99 -2.99 -18.17
C THR A 292 -3.40 -3.15 -18.72
N GLU A 293 -3.74 -4.33 -19.21
CA GLU A 293 -5.08 -4.60 -19.75
C GLU A 293 -6.15 -4.42 -18.67
N GLY A 294 -7.26 -3.75 -19.03
CA GLY A 294 -8.39 -3.48 -18.15
C GLY A 294 -8.77 -2.01 -18.04
N GLY A 295 -9.91 -1.75 -17.39
CA GLY A 295 -10.45 -0.40 -17.18
C GLY A 295 -10.21 0.16 -15.78
N HIS A 296 -11.14 0.99 -15.29
CA HIS A 296 -11.09 1.60 -13.95
C HIS A 296 -11.50 0.60 -12.84
N GLN A 297 -10.69 -0.44 -12.62
CA GLN A 297 -11.14 -1.62 -11.89
C GLN A 297 -10.12 -2.23 -10.92
N THR A 298 -10.65 -3.04 -9.99
CA THR A 298 -9.86 -3.65 -8.90
C THR A 298 -8.66 -4.46 -9.37
N VAL A 299 -8.76 -5.23 -10.45
CA VAL A 299 -7.64 -6.05 -10.92
C VAL A 299 -6.45 -5.20 -11.39
N VAL A 300 -6.69 -4.02 -11.97
CA VAL A 300 -5.62 -3.07 -12.35
C VAL A 300 -4.90 -2.59 -11.10
N TRP A 301 -5.64 -2.17 -10.07
CA TRP A 301 -5.05 -1.66 -8.83
C TRP A 301 -4.37 -2.73 -7.98
N GLN A 302 -4.80 -3.99 -8.08
CA GLN A 302 -4.12 -5.13 -7.45
C GLN A 302 -2.75 -5.38 -8.10
N ASN A 303 -2.67 -5.34 -9.44
CA ASN A 303 -1.41 -5.46 -10.17
C ASN A 303 -0.49 -4.24 -9.93
N ALA A 304 -1.06 -3.04 -9.88
CA ALA A 304 -0.31 -1.83 -9.54
C ALA A 304 0.30 -1.91 -8.13
N LEU A 305 -0.48 -2.33 -7.13
CA LEU A 305 0.04 -2.55 -5.77
C LEU A 305 1.10 -3.64 -5.73
N TYR A 306 0.91 -4.73 -6.48
CA TYR A 306 1.89 -5.81 -6.60
C TYR A 306 3.24 -5.29 -7.11
N ASN A 307 3.24 -4.59 -8.25
CA ASN A 307 4.46 -4.02 -8.82
C ASN A 307 5.06 -2.93 -7.94
N PHE A 308 4.26 -2.03 -7.39
CA PHE A 308 4.72 -0.95 -6.52
C PHE A 308 5.40 -1.48 -5.25
N ALA A 309 4.77 -2.44 -4.56
CA ALA A 309 5.33 -3.03 -3.34
C ALA A 309 6.69 -3.71 -3.60
N ARG A 310 6.91 -4.25 -4.80
CA ARG A 310 8.20 -4.83 -5.22
C ARG A 310 9.28 -3.77 -5.48
N LYS A 311 8.97 -2.47 -5.46
CA LYS A 311 9.95 -1.39 -5.70
C LYS A 311 10.30 -0.58 -4.45
N ILE A 312 9.47 -0.60 -3.42
CA ILE A 312 9.64 0.27 -2.25
C ILE A 312 10.48 -0.35 -1.13
N PHE A 313 11.12 0.51 -0.32
CA PHE A 313 11.91 0.18 0.88
C PHE A 313 13.12 -0.75 0.63
N LYS A 314 13.77 -0.59 -0.53
CA LYS A 314 14.94 -1.37 -0.96
C LYS A 314 16.25 -0.63 -0.77
#